data_AF-A0A2M7W154-F1
#
_entry.id   AF-A0A2M7W154-F1
#
_cell.length_a   1.000
_cell.length_b   1.000
_cell.length_c   1.000
_cell.angle_alpha   90.00
_cell.angle_beta   90.00
_cell.angle_gamma   90.00
#
_symmetry.space_group_name_H-M   'P 1'
#
loop_
_entity.id
_entity.type
_entity.pdbx_description
1 polymer ?
#
loop_
_entity_poly.entity_id
_entity_poly.type
_entity_poly.pdbx_seq_one_letter_code
_entity_poly.pdbx_strand_id
1 'polypeptide(L)'
;MKKVFPLKFKTIIWALFYILIFALLLKHSYAYLDPDFGWHLKTGQEIITTGQVPSINYVNYTLLGESWVDHEWLANAAVYWIFTNWGYL
;
A
#
# COMPACT_ATOMS: atom_id res chain seq x y z
N MET A 1 19.56 36.50 12.98
CA MET A 1 20.19 35.36 13.68
C MET A 1 19.23 34.17 13.68
N LYS A 2 19.56 33.04 13.05
CA LYS A 2 18.71 31.83 13.10
C LYS A 2 18.82 31.23 14.51
N LYS A 3 17.72 31.16 15.25
CA LYS A 3 17.65 30.42 16.52
C LYS A 3 17.74 28.93 16.18
N VAL A 4 18.91 28.32 16.40
CA VAL A 4 19.05 26.87 16.35
C VAL A 4 18.65 26.35 17.72
N PHE A 5 17.45 25.76 17.83
CA PHE A 5 17.04 25.10 19.07
C PHE A 5 17.87 23.83 19.23
N PRO A 6 18.58 23.64 20.34
CA PRO A 6 19.38 22.43 20.55
C PRO A 6 18.44 21.22 20.62
N LEU A 7 18.69 20.22 19.77
CA LEU A 7 18.02 18.93 19.83
C LEU A 7 18.24 18.34 21.22
N LYS A 8 17.16 18.11 21.96
CA LYS A 8 17.24 17.50 23.28
C LYS A 8 17.69 16.04 23.10
N PHE A 9 18.59 15.56 23.95
CA PHE A 9 19.07 14.17 23.92
C PHE A 9 17.93 13.14 23.86
N LYS A 10 16.84 13.37 24.61
CA LYS A 10 15.63 12.53 24.57
C LYS A 10 14.96 12.51 23.19
N THR A 11 14.93 13.63 22.47
CA THR A 11 14.37 13.71 21.11
C THR A 11 15.18 12.89 20.13
N ILE A 12 16.51 12.91 20.26
CA ILE A 12 17.40 12.10 19.42
C ILE A 12 17.15 10.61 19.67
N ILE A 13 17.05 10.19 20.95
CA ILE A 13 16.74 8.79 21.29
C ILE A 13 15.42 8.35 20.68
N TRP A 14 14.35 9.13 20.84
CA TRP A 14 13.05 8.79 20.26
C TRP A 14 13.08 8.74 18.73
N ALA A 15 13.77 9.69 18.09
CA ALA A 15 13.93 9.66 16.64
C ALA A 15 14.66 8.39 16.17
N LEU A 16 15.77 8.04 16.80
CA LEU A 16 16.52 6.82 16.49
C LEU A 16 15.69 5.56 16.75
N PHE A 17 14.90 5.53 17.83
CA PHE A 17 13.98 4.44 18.11
C PHE A 17 12.97 4.24 16.98
N TYR A 18 12.26 5.30 16.57
CA TYR A 18 11.27 5.17 15.49
C TYR A 18 11.91 4.85 14.13
N ILE A 19 13.09 5.38 13.84
CA ILE A 19 13.86 5.03 12.63
C ILE A 19 14.20 3.53 12.64
N LEU A 20 14.68 3.00 13.77
CA LEU A 20 14.99 1.58 13.90
C LEU A 20 13.74 0.72 13.70
N ILE A 21 12.63 1.06 14.35
CA ILE A 21 11.36 0.34 14.19
C ILE A 21 10.90 0.36 12.73
N PHE A 22 10.93 1.53 12.07
CA PHE A 22 10.56 1.65 10.67
C PHE A 22 11.45 0.79 9.76
N ALA A 23 12.77 0.81 9.97
CA ALA A 23 13.71 0.00 9.19
C ALA A 23 13.47 -1.51 9.36
N LEU A 24 13.12 -1.95 10.57
CA LEU A 24 12.79 -3.36 10.84
C LEU A 24 11.48 -3.77 10.16
N LEU A 25 10.45 -2.92 10.21
CA LEU A 25 9.18 -3.16 9.51
C LEU A 25 9.38 -3.22 7.99
N LEU A 26 10.16 -2.28 7.43
CA LEU A 26 10.47 -2.25 6.01
C LEU A 26 11.25 -3.50 5.58
N LYS A 27 12.24 -3.95 6.37
CA LYS A 27 12.94 -5.20 6.08
C LYS A 27 11.97 -6.39 6.05
N HIS A 28 11.02 -6.43 6.98
CA HIS A 28 10.08 -7.53 7.08
C HIS A 28 9.04 -7.52 5.94
N SER A 29 8.64 -6.35 5.44
CA SER A 29 7.69 -6.27 4.32
C SER A 29 8.22 -6.88 3.01
N TYR A 30 9.55 -6.98 2.85
CA TYR A 30 10.18 -7.66 1.72
C TYR A 30 10.43 -9.16 1.96
N ALA A 31 10.06 -9.71 3.12
CA ALA A 31 10.36 -11.10 3.45
C ALA A 31 9.44 -12.11 2.73
N TYR A 32 8.26 -11.68 2.29
CA TYR A 32 7.29 -12.51 1.58
C TYR A 32 6.56 -11.70 0.50
N LEU A 33 6.12 -12.39 -0.54
CA LEU A 33 5.25 -11.82 -1.55
C LEU A 33 3.83 -11.76 -1.00
N ASP A 34 3.14 -10.67 -1.31
CA ASP A 34 1.71 -10.56 -1.04
C ASP A 34 0.93 -11.57 -1.91
N PRO A 35 0.24 -12.56 -1.30
CA PRO A 35 -0.53 -13.55 -2.05
C PRO A 35 -1.72 -12.92 -2.80
N ASP A 36 -2.22 -11.76 -2.36
CA ASP A 36 -3.36 -11.06 -2.95
C ASP A 36 -2.93 -10.05 -4.03
N PHE A 37 -1.62 -9.95 -4.32
CA PHE A 37 -1.09 -8.99 -5.28
C PHE A 37 -1.77 -9.05 -6.66
N GLY A 38 -2.06 -10.26 -7.16
CA GLY A 38 -2.76 -10.44 -8.43
C GLY A 38 -4.19 -9.87 -8.41
N TRP A 39 -4.87 -9.95 -7.26
CA TRP A 39 -6.19 -9.36 -7.07
C TRP A 39 -6.11 -7.83 -7.05
N HIS A 40 -5.14 -7.25 -6.34
CA HIS A 40 -4.91 -5.80 -6.34
C HIS A 40 -4.66 -5.27 -7.77
N LEU A 41 -3.85 -5.96 -8.57
CA LEU A 41 -3.62 -5.59 -9.98
C LEU A 41 -4.89 -5.67 -10.82
N LYS A 42 -5.67 -6.75 -10.69
CA LYS A 42 -6.88 -6.95 -11.50
C LYS A 42 -7.96 -5.93 -11.15
N THR A 43 -8.19 -5.69 -9.87
CA THR A 43 -9.16 -4.71 -9.38
C THR A 43 -8.72 -3.30 -9.75
N GLY A 44 -7.44 -2.95 -9.57
CA GLY A 44 -6.89 -1.65 -9.96
C GLY A 44 -7.02 -1.38 -11.46
N GLN A 45 -6.79 -2.41 -12.29
CA GLN A 45 -7.02 -2.32 -13.74
C GLN A 45 -8.47 -1.98 -14.06
N GLU A 46 -9.43 -2.64 -13.42
CA GLU A 46 -10.85 -2.39 -13.62
C GLU A 46 -11.23 -0.96 -13.20
N ILE A 47 -10.74 -0.50 -12.06
CA ILE A 47 -10.98 0.86 -11.55
C ILE A 47 -10.46 1.91 -12.53
N ILE A 48 -9.21 1.78 -12.99
CA ILE A 48 -8.62 2.77 -13.90
C ILE A 48 -9.31 2.75 -15.28
N THR A 49 -9.67 1.57 -15.79
CA THR A 49 -10.28 1.44 -17.13
C THR A 49 -11.73 1.91 -17.17
N THR A 50 -12.51 1.63 -16.11
CA THR A 50 -13.94 1.98 -16.05
C THR A 50 -14.21 3.34 -15.39
N GLY A 51 -13.27 3.83 -14.58
CA GLY A 51 -13.47 4.98 -13.71
C GLY A 51 -14.45 4.72 -12.56
N GLN A 52 -14.74 3.46 -12.24
CA GLN A 52 -15.71 3.05 -11.22
C GLN A 52 -15.10 2.06 -10.24
N VAL A 53 -15.51 2.14 -8.97
CA VAL A 53 -15.15 1.17 -7.95
C VAL A 53 -16.05 -0.06 -8.09
N PRO A 54 -15.51 -1.29 -8.21
CA PRO A 54 -16.31 -2.50 -8.30
C PRO A 54 -17.25 -2.63 -7.09
N SER A 55 -18.53 -2.82 -7.38
CA SER A 55 -19.56 -3.12 -6.38
C SER A 55 -19.92 -4.61 -6.32
N ILE A 56 -19.35 -5.40 -7.24
CA ILE A 56 -19.60 -6.83 -7.41
C ILE A 56 -18.24 -7.53 -7.52
N ASN A 57 -18.10 -8.68 -6.88
CA ASN A 57 -16.93 -9.53 -7.00
C ASN A 57 -16.91 -10.26 -8.36
N TYR A 58 -16.00 -9.85 -9.24
CA TYR A 58 -15.76 -10.54 -10.53
C TYR A 58 -14.57 -11.51 -10.51
N VAL A 59 -13.69 -11.39 -9.51
CA VAL A 59 -12.37 -12.06 -9.50
C VAL A 59 -12.31 -13.18 -8.47
N ASN A 60 -13.01 -13.03 -7.35
CA ASN A 60 -13.00 -14.01 -6.28
C ASN A 60 -13.88 -15.21 -6.63
N TYR A 61 -13.27 -16.40 -6.78
CA TYR A 61 -13.97 -17.63 -7.20
C TYR A 61 -15.11 -18.04 -6.26
N THR A 62 -14.92 -17.94 -4.94
CA THR A 62 -15.93 -18.39 -3.97
C THR A 62 -17.02 -17.36 -3.72
N LEU A 63 -16.81 -16.10 -4.10
CA LEU A 63 -17.73 -14.98 -3.91
C LEU A 63 -18.17 -14.37 -5.24
N LEU A 64 -18.09 -15.13 -6.33
CA LEU A 64 -18.39 -14.62 -7.67
C LEU A 64 -19.83 -14.11 -7.75
N GLY A 65 -20.01 -12.85 -8.14
CA GLY A 65 -21.32 -12.20 -8.26
C GLY A 65 -21.87 -11.61 -6.97
N GLU A 66 -21.20 -11.82 -5.82
CA GLU A 66 -21.61 -11.23 -4.55
C GLU A 66 -21.29 -9.74 -4.48
N SER A 67 -22.11 -9.00 -3.74
CA SER A 67 -21.85 -7.58 -3.49
C SER A 67 -20.57 -7.39 -2.70
N TRP A 68 -19.78 -6.42 -3.10
CA TRP A 68 -18.51 -6.08 -2.45
C TRP A 68 -18.35 -4.58 -2.36
N VAL A 69 -17.81 -4.12 -1.23
CA VAL A 69 -17.30 -2.76 -1.10
C VAL A 69 -15.79 -2.85 -1.04
N ASP A 70 -15.15 -2.46 -2.12
CA ASP A 70 -13.70 -2.33 -2.16
C ASP A 70 -13.26 -1.11 -1.33
N HIS A 71 -12.97 -1.36 -0.05
CA HIS A 71 -12.47 -0.34 0.87
C HIS A 71 -11.02 0.08 0.55
N GLU A 72 -10.31 -0.68 -0.28
CA GLU A 72 -8.93 -0.46 -0.69
C GLU A 72 -8.83 0.05 -2.13
N TRP A 73 -9.94 0.49 -2.73
CA TRP A 73 -10.01 0.84 -4.16
C TRP A 73 -8.93 1.81 -4.63
N LEU A 74 -8.59 2.82 -3.82
CA LEU A 74 -7.56 3.79 -4.17
C LEU A 74 -6.17 3.16 -4.13
N ALA A 75 -5.92 2.26 -3.18
CA ALA A 75 -4.69 1.49 -3.12
C ALA A 75 -4.60 0.53 -4.31
N ASN A 76 -5.68 -0.17 -4.66
CA ASN A 76 -5.75 -1.03 -5.85
C ASN A 76 -5.40 -0.26 -7.13
N ALA A 77 -6.03 0.90 -7.33
CA ALA A 77 -5.73 1.77 -8.46
C ALA A 77 -4.26 2.22 -8.47
N ALA A 78 -3.73 2.65 -7.32
CA ALA A 78 -2.34 3.07 -7.19
C ALA A 78 -1.36 1.92 -7.47
N VAL A 79 -1.60 0.72 -6.93
CA VAL A 79 -0.78 -0.47 -7.13
C VAL A 79 -0.74 -0.84 -8.62
N TYR A 80 -1.88 -0.87 -9.29
CA TYR A 80 -1.93 -1.13 -10.73
C TYR A 80 -1.20 -0.06 -11.54
N TRP A 81 -1.38 1.22 -11.20
CA TRP A 81 -0.68 2.32 -11.87
C TRP A 81 0.85 2.25 -11.67
N ILE A 82 1.31 2.02 -10.44
CA ILE A 82 2.74 1.85 -10.11
C ILE A 82 3.30 0.67 -10.89
N PHE A 83 2.63 -0.48 -10.84
CA PHE A 83 3.10 -1.70 -11.49
C PHE A 83 3.21 -1.54 -13.02
N THR A 84 2.25 -0.87 -13.64
CA THR A 84 2.26 -0.65 -15.10
C THR A 84 3.33 0.34 -15.57
N ASN A 85 3.75 1.29 -14.71
CA ASN A 85 4.76 2.30 -15.07
C ASN A 85 6.18 1.94 -14.60
N TRP A 86 6.32 1.21 -13.50
CA TRP A 86 7.60 0.93 -12.85
C TRP A 86 7.87 -0.56 -12.59
N GLY A 87 6.91 -1.45 -12.89
CA GLY A 87 7.02 -2.89 -12.66
C GLY A 87 6.82 -3.30 -11.20
N TYR A 88 7.18 -4.55 -10.90
CA TYR A 88 7.27 -5.03 -9.53
C TYR A 88 8.58 -4.54 -8.91
N LEU A 89 8.51 -3.89 -7.74
CA LEU A 89 9.68 -3.50 -6.97
C LEU A 89 10.25 -4.70 -6.19
#